data_AF-H1L1R3-F1
#
_entry.id   AF-H1L1R3-F1
#
_cell.length_a   1.000
_cell.length_b   1.000
_cell.length_c   1.000
_cell.angle_alpha   90.00
_cell.angle_beta   90.00
_cell.angle_gamma   90.00
#
_symmetry.space_group_name_H-M   'P 1'
#
loop_
_entity.id
_entity.type
_entity.pdbx_description
1 polymer ?
#
loop_
_entity_poly.entity_id
_entity_poly.type
_entity_poly.pdbx_seq_one_letter_code
_entity_poly.pdbx_strand_id
1 'polypeptide(L)' 'MENIEELDISKYTIIDLDALKTKTCKCLFCNKEFKCVGKKVMCPYCKRIINLK' A
#
# COMPACT_ATOMS: atom_id res chain seq x y z
N MET A 1 0.72 35.04 -6.79
CA MET A 1 -0.45 34.19 -7.08
C MET A 1 0.08 32.86 -7.55
N GLU A 2 -0.03 31.82 -6.72
CA GLU A 2 0.41 30.47 -7.09
C GLU A 2 -0.60 29.89 -8.09
N ASN A 3 -0.12 29.43 -9.25
CA ASN A 3 -0.93 28.74 -10.24
C ASN A 3 -1.30 27.36 -9.67
N ILE A 4 -2.55 27.21 -9.23
CA ILE A 4 -3.11 25.91 -8.89
C ILE A 4 -3.53 25.28 -10.23
N GLU A 5 -2.69 24.37 -10.75
CA GLU A 5 -3.10 23.51 -11.87
C GLU A 5 -4.35 22.72 -11.41
N GLU A 6 -5.46 22.86 -12.14
CA GLU A 6 -6.68 22.08 -11.87
C GLU A 6 -6.36 20.59 -11.99
N LEU A 7 -6.40 19.88 -10.86
CA LEU A 7 -6.17 18.44 -10.80
C LEU A 7 -7.36 17.71 -11.45
N ASP A 8 -7.12 17.13 -12.64
CA ASP A 8 -8.09 16.30 -13.34
C ASP A 8 -8.26 14.93 -12.64
N ILE A 9 -9.28 14.84 -11.76
CA ILE A 9 -9.61 13.66 -10.97
C ILE A 9 -9.95 12.43 -11.86
N SER A 10 -10.36 12.64 -13.12
CA SER A 10 -10.76 11.53 -14.02
C SER A 10 -9.62 10.56 -14.36
N LYS A 11 -8.36 10.98 -14.14
CA LYS A 11 -7.16 10.16 -14.37
C LYS A 11 -6.86 9.20 -13.22
N TYR A 12 -7.56 9.32 -12.10
CA TYR A 12 -7.27 8.54 -10.89
C TYR A 12 -8.19 7.33 -10.78
N THR A 13 -7.65 6.23 -10.29
CA THR A 13 -8.46 5.04 -9.95
C THR A 13 -9.02 5.23 -8.54
N ILE A 14 -10.35 5.14 -8.43
CA ILE A 14 -11.03 5.11 -7.13
C ILE A 14 -10.81 3.73 -6.51
N ILE A 15 -10.25 3.71 -5.29
CA ILE A 15 -10.03 2.49 -4.52
C ILE A 15 -11.02 2.48 -3.36
N ASP A 16 -11.93 1.52 -3.36
CA ASP A 16 -12.77 1.21 -2.21
C ASP A 16 -11.94 0.45 -1.17
N LEU A 17 -11.72 1.07 -0.01
CA LEU A 17 -10.93 0.52 1.08
C LEU A 17 -11.66 -0.62 1.82
N ASP A 18 -12.99 -0.60 1.83
CA ASP A 18 -13.82 -1.61 2.51
C ASP A 18 -13.94 -2.88 1.66
N ALA A 19 -13.98 -2.73 0.34
CA ALA A 19 -13.93 -3.86 -0.59
C ALA A 19 -12.52 -4.45 -0.80
N LEU A 20 -11.49 -3.86 -0.18
CA LEU A 20 -10.10 -4.24 -0.42
C LEU A 20 -9.74 -5.58 0.25
N LYS A 21 -9.51 -6.61 -0.56
CA LYS A 21 -9.06 -7.92 -0.06
C LYS A 21 -7.63 -7.81 0.46
N THR A 22 -7.50 -7.77 1.78
CA THR A 22 -6.21 -7.77 2.48
C THR A 22 -5.76 -9.19 2.84
N LYS A 23 -4.46 -9.37 3.01
CA LYS A 23 -3.85 -10.59 3.58
C LYS A 23 -2.92 -10.23 4.73
N THR A 24 -2.85 -11.13 5.71
CA THR A 24 -1.88 -11.01 6.81
C THR A 24 -0.52 -11.48 6.32
N CYS A 25 0.50 -10.64 6.50
CA CYS A 25 1.89 -10.94 6.21
C CYS A 25 2.71 -10.88 7.49
N LYS A 26 3.57 -11.87 7.69
CA LYS A 26 4.62 -11.83 8.71
C LYS A 26 5.95 -11.42 8.08
N CYS A 27 6.55 -10.35 8.60
CA CYS A 27 7.86 -9.91 8.15
C CYS A 27 8.95 -10.91 8.59
N LEU A 28 9.69 -11.47 7.63
CA LEU A 28 10.80 -12.40 7.92
C LEU A 28 12.01 -11.73 8.57
N PHE A 29 12.07 -10.39 8.62
CA PHE A 29 13.21 -9.64 9.14
C PHE A 29 13.00 -9.10 10.56
N CYS A 30 11.77 -8.72 10.91
CA CYS A 30 11.46 -8.15 12.23
C CYS A 30 10.34 -8.90 12.96
N ASN A 31 9.87 -10.02 12.41
CA ASN A 31 8.84 -10.91 12.96
C ASN A 31 7.49 -10.27 13.30
N LYS A 32 7.26 -9.00 12.94
CA LYS A 32 5.96 -8.33 13.09
C LYS A 32 4.99 -8.78 12.01
N GLU A 33 3.72 -8.85 12.39
CA GLU A 33 2.61 -9.17 11.49
C GLU A 33 1.84 -7.88 11.14
N PHE A 34 1.39 -7.78 9.89
CA PHE A 34 0.62 -6.65 9.40
C PHE A 34 -0.26 -7.06 8.23
N LYS A 35 -1.35 -6.30 8.01
CA LYS A 35 -2.20 -6.45 6.84
C LYS A 35 -1.57 -5.75 5.64
N CYS A 36 -1.67 -6.37 4.47
CA CYS A 36 -1.12 -5.81 3.24
C CYS A 36 -1.94 -6.23 2.01
N VAL A 37 -1.66 -5.56 0.89
CA VAL A 37 -2.24 -5.82 -0.42
C VAL A 37 -1.15 -5.98 -1.47
N GLY A 38 -1.44 -6.74 -2.53
CA GLY A 38 -0.50 -6.97 -3.63
C GLY A 38 0.56 -8.05 -3.34
N LYS A 39 1.52 -8.17 -4.27
CA LYS A 39 2.59 -9.19 -4.24
C LYS A 39 3.91 -8.67 -3.67
N LYS A 40 4.20 -7.37 -3.82
CA LYS A 40 5.42 -6.74 -3.33
C LYS A 40 5.03 -5.67 -2.31
N VAL A 41 5.44 -5.86 -1.06
CA VAL A 41 5.01 -5.03 0.06
C VAL A 41 6.21 -4.51 0.84
N MET A 42 6.07 -3.34 1.46
CA MET A 42 7.07 -2.79 2.36
C MET A 42 6.64 -3.03 3.80
N CYS A 43 7.51 -3.61 4.62
CA CYS A 43 7.24 -3.76 6.04
C CYS A 43 7.14 -2.36 6.69
N PRO A 44 6.04 -2.02 7.39
CA PRO A 44 5.86 -0.69 7.97
C PRO A 44 6.85 -0.40 9.10
N TYR A 45 7.36 -1.44 9.77
CA TYR A 45 8.25 -1.35 10.92
C TYR A 45 9.74 -1.26 10.54
N CYS A 46 10.25 -2.21 9.75
CA CYS A 46 11.68 -2.28 9.40
C CYS A 46 12.00 -1.76 8.00
N LYS A 47 11.00 -1.26 7.26
CA LYS A 47 11.14 -0.63 5.93
C LYS A 47 11.74 -1.52 4.84
N ARG A 48 11.87 -2.83 5.08
CA ARG A 48 12.33 -3.81 4.07
C ARG A 48 11.20 -4.22 3.14
N ILE A 49 11.57 -4.44 1.88
CA ILE A 49 10.66 -4.94 0.84
C ILE A 49 10.56 -6.48 0.95
N ILE A 50 9.34 -6.98 0.86
CA ILE A 50 8.99 -8.40 0.94
C ILE A 50 8.20 -8.76 -0.32
N ASN A 51 8.61 -9.82 -1.00
CA ASN A 51 7.87 -10.42 -2.10
C ASN A 51 7.03 -11.58 -1.55
N LEU A 52 5.72 -11.38 -1.50
CA LEU A 52 4.73 -12.37 -1.11
C LEU A 52 4.43 -13.24 -2.33
N LYS A 53 4.71 -14.53 -2.22
CA LYS A 53 4.35 -15.55 -3.23
C LYS A 53 2.83 -15.61 -3.41
#